data_AF-A0A945R3J1-F1
#
_entry.id   AF-A0A945R3J1-F1
#
_cell.length_a   1.000
_cell.length_b   1.000
_cell.length_c   1.000
_cell.angle_alpha   90.00
_cell.angle_beta   90.00
_cell.angle_gamma   90.00
#
_symmetry.space_group_name_H-M   'P 1'
#
loop_
_entity.id
_entity.type
_entity.pdbx_description
1 polymer ?
#
loop_
_entity_poly.entity_id
_entity_poly.type
_entity_poly.pdbx_seq_one_letter_code
_entity_poly.pdbx_strand_id
1 'polypeptide(L)'
;MADLDEVRSLTRTELADNQKIQNDYNLKQKLLKKIGVEDVAEKKELFKEKGVVEKAKKELSQLTEKILKKRQKKLLKAEVEKINESLKEGVTEKEIVELLEKVASGEISEEEATAILKKKTKLSDEGIKKLVAKTKKIQKETEKLAEKLATASADEVAEILKEAGGVSKRDILALVEKKKQVDAIESSFLEKTMSKLYTRLVRDKELGIEEGFCINIEGILDHLLVEPSYFDTDKFSIDEYIGQIESSFRLLEPVLEQYPEIVVRLEGNADERGTVEYNKALSDRRWETPSRVLIALYFDEDRTAGVGRSEQCPLPRSGDITTRDWWSSNRRTDYIFKLK
;
A
#
# COMPACT_ATOMS: atom_id res chain seq x y z
N MET A 1 -3.97 -9.12 -60.47
CA MET A 1 -3.89 -9.62 -59.09
C MET A 1 -2.65 -10.48 -59.04
N ALA A 2 -1.57 -9.98 -58.44
CA ALA A 2 -0.38 -10.80 -58.26
C ALA A 2 -0.73 -11.91 -57.27
N ASP A 3 -0.36 -13.13 -57.61
CA ASP A 3 -0.65 -14.35 -56.87
C ASP A 3 -0.06 -14.22 -55.45
N LEU A 4 -0.94 -14.12 -54.46
CA LEU A 4 -0.54 -14.06 -53.05
C LEU A 4 -0.13 -15.46 -52.52
N ASP A 5 -0.26 -16.51 -53.35
CA ASP A 5 -0.03 -17.90 -52.96
C ASP A 5 1.35 -18.45 -53.35
N GLU A 6 2.16 -17.73 -54.16
CA GLU A 6 3.54 -18.15 -54.46
C GLU A 6 4.52 -17.75 -53.35
N VAL A 7 4.64 -18.62 -52.33
CA VAL A 7 5.71 -18.51 -51.32
C VAL A 7 7.05 -18.85 -51.97
N ARG A 8 7.81 -17.82 -52.40
CA ARG A 8 9.19 -18.01 -52.88
C ARG A 8 10.12 -18.44 -51.75
N SER A 9 11.12 -19.25 -52.08
CA SER A 9 12.21 -19.54 -51.14
C SER A 9 12.98 -18.28 -50.76
N LEU A 10 13.45 -18.23 -49.51
CA LEU A 10 14.34 -17.18 -49.05
C LEU A 10 15.66 -17.23 -49.84
N THR A 11 16.18 -16.05 -50.18
CA THR A 11 17.51 -15.89 -50.74
C THR A 11 18.57 -16.27 -49.70
N ARG A 12 19.80 -16.54 -50.14
CA ARG A 12 20.92 -16.83 -49.23
C ARG A 12 21.18 -15.69 -48.25
N THR A 13 20.99 -14.45 -48.69
CA THR A 13 21.11 -13.26 -47.84
C THR A 13 20.04 -13.24 -46.75
N GLU A 14 18.77 -13.42 -47.12
CA GLU A 14 17.65 -13.47 -46.16
C GLU A 14 17.82 -14.61 -45.15
N LEU A 15 18.34 -15.77 -45.57
CA LEU A 15 18.66 -16.88 -44.66
C LEU A 15 19.79 -16.54 -43.69
N ALA A 16 20.84 -15.87 -44.16
CA ALA A 16 21.95 -15.44 -43.31
C ALA A 16 21.52 -14.36 -42.29
N ASP A 17 20.67 -13.42 -42.72
CA ASP A 17 20.10 -12.39 -41.84
C ASP A 17 19.19 -13.01 -40.78
N ASN A 18 18.33 -13.96 -41.18
CA ASN A 18 17.50 -14.71 -40.23
C ASN A 18 18.34 -15.48 -39.22
N GLN A 19 19.44 -16.13 -39.66
CA GLN A 19 20.34 -16.84 -38.76
C GLN A 19 21.01 -15.89 -37.76
N LYS A 20 21.38 -14.67 -38.20
CA LYS A 20 21.95 -13.64 -37.32
C LYS A 20 20.94 -13.21 -36.25
N ILE A 21 19.69 -12.97 -36.62
CA ILE A 21 18.61 -12.61 -35.69
C ILE A 21 18.37 -13.74 -34.68
N GLN A 22 18.30 -15.00 -35.13
CA GLN A 22 18.13 -16.14 -34.24
C GLN A 22 19.30 -16.30 -33.26
N ASN A 23 20.54 -16.09 -33.72
CA ASN A 23 21.71 -16.14 -32.86
C ASN A 23 21.68 -15.06 -31.78
N ASP A 24 21.32 -13.82 -32.15
CA ASP A 24 21.14 -12.70 -31.21
C ASP A 24 20.04 -12.99 -30.18
N TYR A 25 18.87 -13.45 -30.65
CA TYR A 25 17.77 -13.86 -29.77
C TYR A 25 18.22 -14.93 -28.77
N ASN A 26 18.88 -15.99 -29.24
CA ASN A 26 19.36 -17.07 -28.38
C ASN A 26 20.40 -16.59 -27.36
N LEU A 27 21.26 -15.62 -27.73
CA LEU A 27 22.21 -15.00 -26.82
C LEU A 27 21.48 -14.20 -25.73
N LYS A 28 20.51 -13.36 -26.11
CA LYS A 28 19.69 -12.58 -25.16
C LYS A 28 18.90 -13.48 -24.21
N GLN A 29 18.33 -14.59 -24.70
CA GLN A 29 17.65 -15.57 -23.86
C GLN A 29 18.57 -16.21 -22.82
N LYS A 30 19.84 -16.49 -23.15
CA LYS A 30 20.83 -16.98 -22.19
C LYS A 30 21.18 -15.93 -21.14
N LEU A 31 21.35 -14.67 -21.56
CA LEU A 31 21.62 -13.54 -20.67
C LEU A 31 20.46 -13.33 -19.69
N LEU A 32 19.22 -13.27 -20.18
CA LEU A 32 18.01 -13.12 -19.36
C LEU A 32 17.88 -14.20 -18.30
N LYS A 33 18.17 -15.46 -18.64
CA LYS A 33 18.18 -16.56 -17.66
C LYS A 33 19.21 -16.36 -16.56
N LYS A 34 20.43 -15.93 -16.92
CA LYS A 34 21.50 -15.68 -15.96
C LYS A 34 21.14 -14.50 -15.04
N ILE A 35 20.76 -13.39 -15.64
CA ILE A 35 20.37 -12.15 -14.94
C ILE A 35 19.17 -12.41 -14.03
N GLY A 36 18.17 -13.17 -14.48
CA GLY A 36 16.99 -13.49 -13.68
C GLY A 36 17.33 -14.17 -12.35
N VAL A 37 18.35 -15.05 -12.32
CA VAL A 37 18.81 -15.69 -11.08
C VAL A 37 19.43 -14.67 -10.12
N GLU A 38 20.27 -13.78 -10.65
CA GLU A 38 20.94 -12.71 -9.89
C GLU A 38 19.90 -11.71 -9.34
N ASP A 39 18.95 -11.31 -10.18
CA ASP A 39 17.90 -10.35 -9.86
C ASP A 39 16.96 -10.87 -8.76
N VAL A 40 16.59 -12.16 -8.81
CA VAL A 40 15.81 -12.83 -7.77
C VAL A 40 16.58 -12.88 -6.45
N ALA A 41 17.88 -13.19 -6.49
CA ALA A 41 18.71 -13.22 -5.29
C ALA A 41 18.81 -11.84 -4.63
N GLU A 42 19.03 -10.79 -5.41
CA GLU A 42 19.07 -9.41 -4.89
C GLU A 42 17.70 -8.96 -4.34
N LYS A 43 16.60 -9.26 -5.04
CA LYS A 43 15.26 -8.95 -4.55
C LYS A 43 15.00 -9.60 -3.18
N LYS A 44 15.45 -10.84 -2.98
CA LYS A 44 15.31 -11.54 -1.69
C LYS A 44 16.03 -10.82 -0.55
N GLU A 45 17.21 -10.25 -0.79
CA GLU A 45 17.91 -9.47 0.23
C GLU A 45 17.17 -8.16 0.55
N LEU A 46 16.74 -7.42 -0.48
CA LEU A 46 15.94 -6.19 -0.28
C LEU A 46 14.59 -6.49 0.38
N PHE A 47 13.98 -7.65 0.11
CA PHE A 47 12.74 -8.06 0.76
C PHE A 47 12.92 -8.25 2.28
N LYS A 48 14.07 -8.77 2.73
CA LYS A 48 14.39 -8.83 4.17
C LYS A 48 14.50 -7.44 4.78
N GLU A 49 15.11 -6.50 4.06
CA GLU A 49 15.21 -5.10 4.48
C GLU A 49 13.84 -4.41 4.53
N LYS A 50 12.97 -4.65 3.54
CA LYS A 50 11.55 -4.21 3.59
C LYS A 50 10.86 -4.75 4.84
N GLY A 51 11.15 -5.98 5.25
CA GLY A 51 10.67 -6.55 6.51
C GLY A 51 11.08 -5.76 7.77
N VAL A 52 12.23 -5.09 7.76
CA VAL A 52 12.66 -4.19 8.84
C VAL A 52 11.82 -2.92 8.85
N VAL A 53 11.55 -2.34 7.67
CA VAL A 53 10.65 -1.17 7.51
C VAL A 53 9.26 -1.50 8.06
N GLU A 54 8.66 -2.62 7.62
CA GLU A 54 7.32 -3.03 8.04
C GLU A 54 7.23 -3.32 9.53
N LYS A 55 8.27 -3.92 10.12
CA LYS A 55 8.36 -4.10 11.57
C LYS A 55 8.37 -2.75 12.29
N ALA A 56 9.16 -1.79 11.81
CA ALA A 56 9.27 -0.47 12.42
C ALA A 56 7.94 0.31 12.33
N LYS A 57 7.24 0.25 11.19
CA LYS A 57 5.88 0.80 11.01
C LYS A 57 4.88 0.16 11.96
N LYS A 58 4.92 -1.16 12.14
CA LYS A 58 4.05 -1.87 13.08
C LYS A 58 4.29 -1.42 14.53
N GLU A 59 5.54 -1.26 14.95
CA GLU A 59 5.89 -0.76 16.28
C GLU A 59 5.40 0.69 16.51
N LEU A 60 5.50 1.55 15.49
CA LEU A 60 4.96 2.91 15.53
C LEU A 60 3.43 2.92 15.66
N SER A 61 2.73 2.08 14.89
CA SER A 61 1.27 1.94 14.98
C SER A 61 0.84 1.48 16.37
N GLN A 62 1.51 0.48 16.94
CA GLN A 62 1.26 0.01 18.31
C GLN A 62 1.51 1.09 19.37
N LEU A 63 2.58 1.88 19.21
CA LEU A 63 2.85 3.01 20.09
C LEU A 63 1.76 4.08 20.00
N THR A 64 1.33 4.41 18.77
CA THR A 64 0.23 5.35 18.50
C THR A 64 -1.04 4.91 19.18
N GLU A 65 -1.46 3.65 18.97
CA GLU A 65 -2.66 3.07 19.59
C GLU A 65 -2.60 3.15 21.12
N LYS A 66 -1.44 2.81 21.71
CA LYS A 66 -1.24 2.88 23.16
C LYS A 66 -1.39 4.31 23.70
N ILE A 67 -0.85 5.30 22.99
CA ILE A 67 -0.93 6.72 23.38
C ILE A 67 -2.37 7.22 23.25
N LEU A 68 -3.06 6.86 22.17
CA LEU A 68 -4.46 7.24 21.95
C LEU A 68 -5.41 6.62 22.97
N LYS A 69 -5.21 5.35 23.35
CA LYS A 69 -5.94 4.72 24.46
C LYS A 69 -5.71 5.44 25.79
N LYS A 70 -4.46 5.83 26.09
CA LYS A 70 -4.13 6.62 27.28
C LYS A 70 -4.82 8.00 27.27
N ARG A 71 -4.84 8.66 26.12
CA ARG A 71 -5.57 9.93 25.91
C ARG A 71 -7.06 9.75 26.18
N GLN A 72 -7.68 8.77 25.54
CA GLN A 72 -9.10 8.46 25.70
C GLN A 72 -9.45 8.21 27.16
N LYS A 73 -8.71 7.33 27.85
CA LYS A 73 -8.90 7.06 29.28
C LYS A 73 -8.83 8.33 30.12
N LYS A 74 -7.86 9.21 29.84
CA LYS A 74 -7.70 10.49 30.55
C LYS A 74 -8.91 11.41 30.34
N LEU A 75 -9.43 11.50 29.11
CA LEU A 75 -10.61 12.31 28.79
C LEU A 75 -11.87 11.75 29.44
N LEU A 76 -12.06 10.42 29.40
CA LEU A 76 -13.17 9.76 30.10
C LEU A 76 -13.10 10.00 31.61
N LYS A 77 -11.90 9.89 32.21
CA LYS A 77 -11.71 10.20 33.62
C LYS A 77 -12.15 11.63 33.96
N ALA A 78 -11.77 12.61 33.13
CA ALA A 78 -12.18 14.00 33.34
C ALA A 78 -13.71 14.20 33.23
N GLU A 79 -14.41 13.39 32.43
CA GLU A 79 -15.89 13.40 32.41
C GLU A 79 -16.51 12.70 33.62
N VAL A 80 -15.88 11.65 34.14
CA VAL A 80 -16.33 10.95 35.35
C VAL A 80 -16.10 11.80 36.61
N GLU A 81 -14.99 12.53 36.69
CA GLU A 81 -14.70 13.45 37.81
C GLU A 81 -15.81 14.51 37.97
N LYS A 82 -16.47 14.92 36.88
CA LYS A 82 -17.60 15.87 36.91
C LYS A 82 -18.88 15.31 37.52
N ILE A 83 -19.01 13.99 37.63
CA ILE A 83 -20.18 13.30 38.19
C ILE A 83 -19.86 12.59 39.51
N ASN A 84 -18.70 12.86 40.10
CA ASN A 84 -18.21 12.13 41.27
C ASN A 84 -19.20 12.15 42.45
N GLU A 85 -19.86 13.30 42.70
CA GLU A 85 -20.89 13.44 43.74
C GLU A 85 -22.15 12.59 43.48
N SER A 86 -22.37 12.19 42.22
CA SER A 86 -23.49 11.35 41.80
C SER A 86 -23.17 9.85 41.89
N LEU A 87 -21.97 9.44 42.30
CA LEU A 87 -21.66 8.02 42.47
C LEU A 87 -22.38 7.45 43.71
N LYS A 88 -22.83 6.19 43.63
CA LYS A 88 -23.37 5.50 44.80
C LYS A 88 -22.25 5.01 45.71
N GLU A 89 -22.57 4.77 46.97
CA GLU A 89 -21.64 4.26 47.96
C GLU A 89 -20.98 2.95 47.48
N GLY A 90 -19.65 2.85 47.64
CA GLY A 90 -18.87 1.70 47.19
C GLY A 90 -18.48 1.70 45.70
N VAL A 91 -19.03 2.61 44.88
CA VAL A 91 -18.66 2.74 43.45
C VAL A 91 -17.47 3.69 43.29
N THR A 92 -16.45 3.25 42.58
CA THR A 92 -15.25 4.06 42.31
C THR A 92 -15.29 4.74 40.93
N GLU A 93 -14.62 5.87 40.77
CA GLU A 93 -14.44 6.52 39.45
C GLU A 93 -13.83 5.55 38.43
N LYS A 94 -12.86 4.74 38.87
CA LYS A 94 -12.16 3.77 38.03
C LYS A 94 -13.13 2.77 37.39
N GLU A 95 -14.10 2.27 38.16
CA GLU A 95 -15.11 1.36 37.63
C GLU A 95 -16.00 1.99 36.56
N ILE A 96 -16.34 3.27 36.72
CA ILE A 96 -17.14 3.99 35.72
C ILE A 96 -16.30 4.26 34.47
N VAL A 97 -15.03 4.64 34.62
CA VAL A 97 -14.12 4.82 33.47
C VAL A 97 -13.96 3.52 32.68
N GLU A 98 -13.73 2.39 33.36
CA GLU A 98 -13.62 1.08 32.70
C GLU A 98 -14.91 0.69 31.97
N LEU A 99 -16.08 0.99 32.54
CA LEU A 99 -17.35 0.80 31.86
C LEU A 99 -17.45 1.66 30.60
N LEU A 100 -17.08 2.93 30.66
CA LEU A 100 -17.12 3.84 29.51
C LEU A 100 -16.08 3.48 28.44
N GLU A 101 -14.92 2.93 28.82
CA GLU A 101 -13.94 2.37 27.87
C GLU A 101 -14.57 1.23 27.06
N LYS A 102 -15.36 0.35 27.70
CA LYS A 102 -16.09 -0.72 27.00
C LYS A 102 -17.19 -0.21 26.06
N VAL A 103 -17.87 0.88 26.43
CA VAL A 103 -18.82 1.54 25.53
C VAL A 103 -18.09 2.11 24.32
N ALA A 104 -16.92 2.73 24.53
CA ALA A 104 -16.13 3.31 23.48
C ALA A 104 -15.56 2.26 22.51
N SER A 105 -15.11 1.10 23.03
CA SER A 105 -14.64 -0.02 22.20
C SER A 105 -15.77 -0.81 21.52
N GLY A 106 -17.02 -0.54 21.86
CA GLY A 106 -18.17 -1.30 21.35
C GLY A 106 -18.34 -2.69 21.98
N GLU A 107 -17.62 -2.99 23.07
CA GLU A 107 -17.75 -4.24 23.82
C GLU A 107 -19.12 -4.38 24.51
N ILE A 108 -19.77 -3.27 24.83
CA ILE A 108 -21.12 -3.24 25.40
C ILE A 108 -21.99 -2.19 24.69
N SER A 109 -23.30 -2.45 24.66
CA SER A 109 -24.27 -1.54 24.03
C SER A 109 -24.55 -0.30 24.89
N GLU A 110 -25.16 0.72 24.30
CA GLU A 110 -25.61 1.90 25.05
C GLU A 110 -26.68 1.55 26.09
N GLU A 111 -27.57 0.62 25.76
CA GLU A 111 -28.64 0.14 26.63
C GLU A 111 -28.06 -0.60 27.84
N GLU A 112 -27.09 -1.48 27.60
CA GLU A 112 -26.36 -2.20 28.65
C GLU A 112 -25.62 -1.22 29.57
N ALA A 113 -24.88 -0.28 28.99
CA ALA A 113 -24.17 0.76 29.74
C ALA A 113 -25.13 1.62 30.57
N THR A 114 -26.27 2.02 30.00
CA THR A 114 -27.30 2.80 30.68
C THR A 114 -27.86 2.02 31.88
N ALA A 115 -28.17 0.73 31.70
CA ALA A 115 -28.66 -0.11 32.79
C ALA A 115 -27.63 -0.24 33.93
N ILE A 116 -26.34 -0.40 33.60
CA ILE A 116 -25.27 -0.47 34.61
C ILE A 116 -25.08 0.89 35.30
N LEU A 117 -25.10 2.00 34.57
CA LEU A 117 -24.95 3.35 35.10
C LEU A 117 -26.10 3.74 36.04
N LYS A 118 -27.35 3.33 35.76
CA LYS A 118 -28.50 3.52 36.68
C LYS A 118 -28.30 2.78 38.01
N LYS A 119 -27.67 1.60 37.97
CA LYS A 119 -27.35 0.82 39.17
C LYS A 119 -26.21 1.45 39.96
N LYS A 120 -25.19 2.01 39.30
CA LYS A 120 -23.97 2.53 39.92
C LYS A 120 -23.97 4.02 40.27
N THR A 121 -24.88 4.80 39.70
CA THR A 121 -24.94 6.26 39.88
C THR A 121 -26.33 6.74 40.29
N LYS A 122 -26.42 7.95 40.84
CA LYS A 122 -27.65 8.69 41.16
C LYS A 122 -28.04 9.66 40.03
N LEU A 123 -27.41 9.55 38.86
CA LEU A 123 -27.71 10.40 37.71
C LEU A 123 -29.14 10.18 37.22
N SER A 124 -29.75 11.25 36.70
CA SER A 124 -31.00 11.14 35.93
C SER A 124 -30.75 10.42 34.61
N ASP A 125 -31.83 9.92 34.00
CA ASP A 125 -31.76 9.31 32.66
C ASP A 125 -31.12 10.23 31.63
N GLU A 126 -31.42 11.53 31.68
CA GLU A 126 -30.80 12.54 30.83
C GLU A 126 -29.31 12.74 31.14
N GLY A 127 -28.92 12.69 32.41
CA GLY A 127 -27.52 12.74 32.84
C GLY A 127 -26.70 11.56 32.32
N ILE A 128 -27.26 10.35 32.40
CA ILE A 128 -26.63 9.13 31.85
C ILE A 128 -26.51 9.23 30.33
N LYS A 129 -27.59 9.62 29.64
CA LYS A 129 -27.59 9.82 28.19
C LYS A 129 -26.51 10.81 27.76
N LYS A 130 -26.36 11.92 28.48
CA LYS A 130 -25.31 12.92 28.21
C LYS A 130 -23.91 12.35 28.42
N LEU A 131 -23.69 11.55 29.45
CA LEU A 131 -22.39 10.91 29.71
C LEU A 131 -22.03 9.93 28.58
N VAL A 132 -22.96 9.05 28.21
CA VAL A 132 -22.78 8.09 27.10
C VAL A 132 -22.52 8.81 25.77
N ALA A 133 -23.28 9.88 25.48
CA ALA A 133 -23.07 10.69 24.28
C ALA A 133 -21.68 11.34 24.23
N LYS A 134 -21.16 11.83 25.36
CA LYS A 134 -19.79 12.36 25.44
C LYS A 134 -18.74 11.27 25.25
N THR A 135 -18.94 10.09 25.82
CA THR A 135 -18.06 8.93 25.58
C THR A 135 -17.98 8.59 24.09
N LYS A 136 -19.11 8.55 23.39
CA LYS A 136 -19.14 8.36 21.93
C LYS A 136 -18.43 9.47 21.17
N LYS A 137 -18.58 10.73 21.60
CA LYS A 137 -17.86 11.86 21.01
C LYS A 137 -16.35 11.69 21.16
N ILE A 138 -15.87 11.30 22.35
CA ILE A 138 -14.45 11.05 22.62
C ILE A 138 -13.92 9.89 21.75
N GLN A 139 -14.70 8.81 21.58
CA GLN A 139 -14.34 7.71 20.67
C GLN A 139 -14.16 8.22 19.24
N LYS A 140 -15.16 8.91 18.68
CA LYS A 140 -15.09 9.46 17.32
C LYS A 140 -13.93 10.44 17.11
N GLU A 141 -13.64 11.28 18.10
CA GLU A 141 -12.48 12.18 18.06
C GLU A 141 -11.16 11.40 18.09
N THR A 142 -11.11 10.28 18.81
CA THR A 142 -9.92 9.42 18.90
C THR A 142 -9.67 8.68 17.58
N GLU A 143 -10.72 8.19 16.92
CA GLU A 143 -10.65 7.58 15.58
C GLU A 143 -10.13 8.56 14.53
N LYS A 144 -10.74 9.76 14.45
CA LYS A 144 -10.29 10.82 13.54
C LYS A 144 -8.85 11.27 13.82
N LEU A 145 -8.45 11.27 15.09
CA LEU A 145 -7.08 11.60 15.46
C LEU A 145 -6.09 10.52 14.99
N ALA A 146 -6.46 9.24 15.08
CA ALA A 146 -5.66 8.14 14.56
C ALA A 146 -5.46 8.25 13.04
N GLU A 147 -6.52 8.55 12.29
CA GLU A 147 -6.47 8.75 10.83
C GLU A 147 -5.51 9.89 10.46
N LYS A 148 -5.60 11.04 11.14
CA LYS A 148 -4.69 12.17 10.91
C LYS A 148 -3.22 11.83 11.21
N LEU A 149 -2.97 11.07 12.28
CA LEU A 149 -1.61 10.70 12.66
C LEU A 149 -0.98 9.67 11.70
N ALA A 150 -1.80 8.87 11.01
CA ALA A 150 -1.31 7.85 10.08
C ALA A 150 -0.63 8.45 8.85
N THR A 151 -1.03 9.64 8.41
CA THR A 151 -0.49 10.30 7.21
C THR A 151 0.46 11.47 7.51
N ALA A 152 0.45 11.96 8.75
CA ALA A 152 1.25 13.10 9.20
C ALA A 152 2.77 12.82 9.15
N SER A 153 3.52 13.86 8.82
CA SER A 153 4.97 13.93 9.04
C SER A 153 5.30 13.96 10.53
N ALA A 154 6.54 13.63 10.89
CA ALA A 154 6.99 13.66 12.27
C ALA A 154 6.81 15.03 12.95
N ASP A 155 6.95 16.12 12.20
CA ASP A 155 6.80 17.47 12.74
C ASP A 155 5.31 17.85 12.93
N GLU A 156 4.43 17.41 12.02
CA GLU A 156 2.97 17.59 12.14
C GLU A 156 2.39 16.78 13.31
N VAL A 157 2.90 15.57 13.58
CA VAL A 157 2.46 14.72 14.70
C VAL A 157 2.48 15.49 16.02
N ALA A 158 3.51 16.31 16.24
CA ALA A 158 3.64 17.10 17.46
C ALA A 158 2.51 18.13 17.60
N GLU A 159 2.21 18.88 16.53
CA GLU A 159 1.18 19.92 16.54
C GLU A 159 -0.22 19.31 16.64
N ILE A 160 -0.50 18.25 15.87
CA ILE A 160 -1.77 17.52 15.92
C ILE A 160 -2.09 17.05 17.34
N LEU A 161 -1.12 16.48 18.05
CA LEU A 161 -1.34 15.99 19.42
C LEU A 161 -1.45 17.10 20.46
N LYS A 162 -0.75 18.23 20.26
CA LYS A 162 -0.89 19.42 21.14
C LYS A 162 -2.28 20.02 21.00
N GLU A 163 -2.75 20.22 19.78
CA GLU A 163 -4.09 20.76 19.49
C GLU A 163 -5.19 19.85 20.00
N ALA A 164 -5.05 18.54 19.79
CA ALA A 164 -6.03 17.56 20.27
C ALA A 164 -6.08 17.48 21.81
N GLY A 165 -5.02 17.88 22.50
CA GLY A 165 -4.92 17.84 23.96
C GLY A 165 -5.04 16.44 24.56
N GLY A 166 -4.95 16.34 25.88
CA GLY A 166 -5.10 15.07 26.60
C GLY A 166 -3.91 14.10 26.48
N VAL A 167 -2.86 14.46 25.74
CA VAL A 167 -1.61 13.68 25.63
C VAL A 167 -0.50 14.34 26.43
N SER A 168 0.38 13.55 27.06
CA SER A 168 1.50 14.10 27.83
C SER A 168 2.64 14.54 26.90
N LYS A 169 3.39 15.59 27.28
CA LYS A 169 4.57 16.05 26.52
C LYS A 169 5.57 14.91 26.26
N ARG A 170 5.73 14.00 27.23
CA ARG A 170 6.60 12.82 27.11
C ARG A 170 6.12 11.85 26.03
N ASP A 171 4.81 11.57 25.99
CA ASP A 171 4.24 10.66 24.99
C ASP A 171 4.32 11.28 23.58
N ILE A 172 4.07 12.59 23.46
CA ILE A 172 4.23 13.32 22.19
C ILE A 172 5.66 13.18 21.68
N LEU A 173 6.66 13.51 22.52
CA LEU A 173 8.08 13.39 22.14
C LEU A 173 8.45 11.96 21.76
N ALA A 174 7.98 10.96 22.51
CA ALA A 174 8.24 9.56 22.21
C ALA A 174 7.67 9.13 20.85
N LEU A 175 6.46 9.59 20.50
CA LEU A 175 5.84 9.26 19.22
C LEU A 175 6.55 9.95 18.05
N VAL A 176 6.87 11.24 18.20
CA VAL A 176 7.61 12.02 17.19
C VAL A 176 8.97 11.38 16.91
N GLU A 177 9.73 11.06 17.96
CA GLU A 177 11.04 10.43 17.80
C GLU A 177 10.94 9.06 17.12
N LYS A 178 9.96 8.24 17.50
CA LYS A 178 9.71 6.96 16.83
C LYS A 178 9.32 7.16 15.36
N LYS A 179 8.50 8.17 15.04
CA LYS A 179 8.12 8.50 13.67
C LYS A 179 9.35 8.89 12.84
N LYS A 180 10.22 9.76 13.35
CA LYS A 180 11.48 10.15 12.68
C LYS A 180 12.35 8.94 12.36
N GLN A 181 12.46 8.00 13.31
CA GLN A 181 13.22 6.78 13.10
C GLN A 181 12.61 5.88 12.01
N VAL A 182 11.29 5.71 12.02
CA VAL A 182 10.59 4.93 10.97
C VAL A 182 10.77 5.59 9.60
N ASP A 183 10.60 6.91 9.52
CA ASP A 183 10.73 7.67 8.28
C ASP A 183 12.15 7.61 7.71
N ALA A 184 13.16 7.66 8.57
CA ALA A 184 14.56 7.50 8.15
C ALA A 184 14.85 6.08 7.63
N ILE A 185 14.33 5.04 8.29
CA ILE A 185 14.48 3.65 7.85
C ILE A 185 13.78 3.44 6.50
N GLU A 186 12.57 3.97 6.34
CA GLU A 186 11.80 3.87 5.10
C GLU A 186 12.48 4.63 3.96
N SER A 187 12.88 5.88 4.18
CA SER A 187 13.56 6.69 3.16
C SER A 187 14.85 6.03 2.69
N SER A 188 15.67 5.54 3.62
CA SER A 188 16.91 4.82 3.29
C SER A 188 16.65 3.55 2.47
N PHE A 189 15.57 2.82 2.78
CA PHE A 189 15.17 1.65 2.01
C PHE A 189 14.73 2.02 0.59
N LEU A 190 13.92 3.07 0.43
CA LEU A 190 13.43 3.53 -0.88
C LEU A 190 14.59 4.04 -1.76
N GLU A 191 15.48 4.87 -1.22
CA GLU A 191 16.66 5.38 -1.92
C GLU A 191 17.56 4.24 -2.42
N LYS A 192 17.87 3.29 -1.53
CA LYS A 192 18.71 2.14 -1.87
C LYS A 192 18.05 1.26 -2.94
N THR A 193 16.75 1.00 -2.80
CA THR A 193 16.00 0.16 -3.74
C THR A 193 15.91 0.83 -5.11
N MET A 194 15.64 2.14 -5.15
CA MET A 194 15.60 2.90 -6.40
C MET A 194 16.98 2.96 -7.08
N SER A 195 18.06 3.16 -6.34
CA SER A 195 19.42 3.15 -6.89
C SER A 195 19.75 1.80 -7.55
N LYS A 196 19.37 0.69 -6.92
CA LYS A 196 19.53 -0.66 -7.50
C LYS A 196 18.65 -0.86 -8.72
N LEU A 197 17.39 -0.43 -8.65
CA LEU A 197 16.45 -0.49 -9.78
C LEU A 197 17.02 0.28 -10.98
N TYR A 198 17.47 1.52 -10.76
CA TYR A 198 18.07 2.35 -11.80
C TYR A 198 19.28 1.67 -12.45
N THR A 199 20.17 1.10 -11.64
CA THR A 199 21.33 0.34 -12.13
C THR A 199 20.90 -0.82 -13.04
N ARG A 200 19.83 -1.53 -12.69
CA ARG A 200 19.27 -2.60 -13.53
C ARG A 200 18.66 -2.07 -14.83
N LEU A 201 17.95 -0.95 -14.77
CA LEU A 201 17.39 -0.35 -15.98
C LEU A 201 18.48 0.07 -16.98
N VAL A 202 19.57 0.67 -16.49
CA VAL A 202 20.73 1.03 -17.33
C VAL A 202 21.36 -0.23 -17.92
N ARG A 203 21.64 -1.25 -17.10
CA ARG A 203 22.17 -2.54 -17.54
C ARG A 203 21.29 -3.16 -18.64
N ASP A 204 19.98 -3.20 -18.42
CA ASP A 204 19.04 -3.85 -19.32
C ASP A 204 18.97 -3.11 -20.67
N LYS A 205 19.04 -1.78 -20.66
CA LYS A 205 19.14 -0.93 -21.86
C LYS A 205 20.45 -1.16 -22.61
N GLU A 206 21.58 -1.26 -21.91
CA GLU A 206 22.89 -1.56 -22.54
C GLU A 206 22.94 -2.95 -23.18
N LEU A 207 22.22 -3.92 -22.61
CA LEU A 207 22.11 -5.28 -23.13
C LEU A 207 21.01 -5.44 -24.20
N GLY A 208 20.17 -4.41 -24.40
CA GLY A 208 19.05 -4.44 -25.36
C GLY A 208 17.99 -5.48 -25.01
N ILE A 209 17.65 -5.61 -23.72
CA ILE A 209 16.69 -6.57 -23.16
C ILE A 209 15.52 -5.92 -22.40
N GLU A 210 15.40 -4.60 -22.46
CA GLU A 210 14.41 -3.78 -21.75
C GLU A 210 12.96 -3.94 -22.25
N GLU A 211 12.80 -4.39 -23.50
CA GLU A 211 11.52 -4.57 -24.21
C GLU A 211 10.95 -6.00 -24.08
N GLY A 212 11.35 -6.74 -23.05
CA GLY A 212 10.79 -8.07 -22.78
C GLY A 212 9.26 -8.06 -22.77
N PHE A 213 8.66 -9.00 -23.50
CA PHE A 213 7.20 -9.04 -23.64
C PHE A 213 6.52 -9.22 -22.28
N CYS A 214 6.97 -10.15 -21.44
CA CYS A 214 6.53 -10.27 -20.06
C CYS A 214 7.67 -9.98 -19.10
N ILE A 215 7.36 -9.25 -18.03
CA ILE A 215 8.31 -8.93 -16.98
C ILE A 215 8.53 -10.15 -16.10
N ASN A 216 9.79 -10.37 -15.67
CA ASN A 216 10.10 -11.38 -14.67
C ASN A 216 9.68 -10.89 -13.27
N ILE A 217 8.41 -11.06 -12.91
CA ILE A 217 7.84 -10.62 -11.62
C ILE A 217 8.59 -11.19 -10.40
N GLU A 218 9.20 -12.37 -10.51
CA GLU A 218 9.98 -12.96 -9.43
C GLU A 218 11.22 -12.11 -9.08
N GLY A 219 11.82 -11.45 -10.07
CA GLY A 219 13.07 -10.70 -9.93
C GLY A 219 12.92 -9.19 -9.77
N ILE A 220 11.78 -8.59 -10.16
CA ILE A 220 11.64 -7.12 -10.17
C ILE A 220 11.66 -6.49 -8.78
N LEU A 221 12.26 -5.29 -8.71
CA LEU A 221 12.33 -4.50 -7.48
C LEU A 221 11.14 -3.54 -7.33
N ASP A 222 10.42 -3.29 -8.41
CA ASP A 222 9.31 -2.32 -8.49
C ASP A 222 8.24 -2.61 -7.43
N HIS A 223 7.90 -3.88 -7.21
CA HIS A 223 6.93 -4.31 -6.19
C HIS A 223 7.36 -4.05 -4.74
N LEU A 224 8.65 -3.78 -4.52
CA LEU A 224 9.14 -3.37 -3.21
C LEU A 224 8.88 -1.87 -2.96
N LEU A 225 8.85 -1.06 -4.03
CA LEU A 225 8.60 0.37 -4.00
C LEU A 225 7.10 0.68 -4.03
N VAL A 226 6.37 0.03 -4.95
CA VAL A 226 4.92 0.21 -5.13
C VAL A 226 4.27 -1.16 -5.28
N GLU A 227 3.34 -1.48 -4.40
CA GLU A 227 2.64 -2.76 -4.46
C GLU A 227 1.61 -2.79 -5.60
N PRO A 228 1.40 -3.94 -6.25
CA PRO A 228 0.37 -4.07 -7.28
C PRO A 228 -1.02 -3.81 -6.72
N SER A 229 -1.89 -3.25 -7.56
CA SER A 229 -3.32 -3.17 -7.24
C SER A 229 -4.01 -4.43 -7.76
N TYR A 230 -4.81 -5.11 -6.93
CA TYR A 230 -5.54 -6.33 -7.33
C TYR A 230 -7.03 -6.06 -7.53
N PHE A 231 -7.68 -6.92 -8.30
CA PHE A 231 -9.08 -6.74 -8.64
C PHE A 231 -9.91 -8.00 -8.40
N ASP A 232 -11.16 -7.78 -8.05
CA ASP A 232 -12.18 -8.82 -8.13
C ASP A 232 -12.47 -9.24 -9.58
N THR A 233 -13.17 -10.36 -9.73
CA THR A 233 -13.57 -10.87 -11.05
C THR A 233 -14.42 -9.82 -11.77
N ASP A 234 -14.10 -9.53 -13.04
CA ASP A 234 -14.78 -8.53 -13.88
C ASP A 234 -14.79 -7.10 -13.28
N LYS A 235 -13.81 -6.78 -12.42
CA LYS A 235 -13.64 -5.44 -11.84
C LYS A 235 -12.34 -4.78 -12.29
N PHE A 236 -12.38 -3.45 -12.28
CA PHE A 236 -11.26 -2.54 -12.54
C PHE A 236 -11.28 -1.30 -11.62
N SER A 237 -12.17 -1.26 -10.61
CA SER A 237 -12.17 -0.18 -9.62
C SER A 237 -10.92 -0.26 -8.74
N ILE A 238 -10.41 0.91 -8.35
CA ILE A 238 -9.24 1.08 -7.49
C ILE A 238 -9.59 1.71 -6.14
N ASP A 239 -10.86 1.85 -5.79
CA ASP A 239 -11.29 2.67 -4.64
C ASP A 239 -10.54 2.28 -3.34
N GLU A 240 -10.30 0.99 -3.14
CA GLU A 240 -9.54 0.44 -2.00
C GLU A 240 -8.03 0.67 -2.10
N TYR A 241 -7.52 0.97 -3.29
CA TYR A 241 -6.10 1.16 -3.60
C TYR A 241 -5.66 2.62 -3.71
N ILE A 242 -6.59 3.58 -3.80
CA ILE A 242 -6.24 5.02 -3.92
C ILE A 242 -5.29 5.44 -2.80
N GLY A 243 -5.62 5.14 -1.55
CA GLY A 243 -4.75 5.49 -0.41
C GLY A 243 -3.39 4.81 -0.42
N GLN A 244 -3.30 3.57 -0.94
CA GLN A 244 -2.03 2.87 -1.10
C GLN A 244 -1.17 3.52 -2.18
N ILE A 245 -1.76 3.81 -3.35
CA ILE A 245 -1.07 4.45 -4.47
C ILE A 245 -0.56 5.82 -4.03
N GLU A 246 -1.42 6.65 -3.43
CA GLU A 246 -1.05 7.97 -2.92
C GLU A 246 0.09 7.88 -1.90
N SER A 247 -0.03 6.99 -0.92
CA SER A 247 1.01 6.84 0.11
C SER A 247 2.35 6.40 -0.49
N SER A 248 2.34 5.40 -1.39
CA SER A 248 3.55 4.91 -2.07
C SER A 248 4.23 6.00 -2.88
N PHE A 249 3.48 6.73 -3.71
CA PHE A 249 4.07 7.73 -4.61
C PHE A 249 4.48 9.01 -3.88
N ARG A 250 3.74 9.46 -2.86
CA ARG A 250 4.17 10.57 -1.99
C ARG A 250 5.50 10.29 -1.31
N LEU A 251 5.74 9.05 -0.88
CA LEU A 251 7.01 8.67 -0.26
C LEU A 251 8.15 8.52 -1.28
N LEU A 252 7.84 8.13 -2.52
CA LEU A 252 8.80 7.98 -3.60
C LEU A 252 9.15 9.29 -4.29
N GLU A 253 8.30 10.29 -4.24
CA GLU A 253 8.46 11.57 -4.94
C GLU A 253 9.86 12.19 -4.72
N PRO A 254 10.37 12.38 -3.48
CA PRO A 254 11.72 12.93 -3.27
C PRO A 254 12.85 12.07 -3.82
N VAL A 255 12.62 10.76 -3.96
CA VAL A 255 13.58 9.83 -4.55
C VAL A 255 13.53 9.96 -6.08
N LEU A 256 12.33 10.01 -6.67
CA LEU A 256 12.12 10.12 -8.11
C LEU A 256 12.61 11.45 -8.70
N GLU A 257 12.62 12.54 -7.93
CA GLU A 257 13.23 13.81 -8.32
C GLU A 257 14.72 13.68 -8.65
N GLN A 258 15.41 12.71 -8.05
CA GLN A 258 16.83 12.42 -8.30
C GLN A 258 17.05 11.61 -9.58
N TYR A 259 15.98 11.07 -10.18
CA TYR A 259 16.01 10.24 -11.40
C TYR A 259 14.97 10.74 -12.44
N PRO A 260 15.15 11.95 -13.00
CA PRO A 260 14.18 12.58 -13.91
C PRO A 260 13.93 11.81 -15.23
N GLU A 261 14.84 10.91 -15.60
CA GLU A 261 14.74 10.00 -16.74
C GLU A 261 13.89 8.76 -16.46
N ILE A 262 13.46 8.53 -15.21
CA ILE A 262 12.55 7.43 -14.89
C ILE A 262 11.10 7.85 -15.18
N VAL A 263 10.38 6.96 -15.85
CA VAL A 263 8.93 7.03 -16.08
C VAL A 263 8.24 5.81 -15.47
N VAL A 264 6.94 5.93 -15.23
CA VAL A 264 6.13 4.84 -14.69
C VAL A 264 5.23 4.29 -15.80
N ARG A 265 5.38 3.00 -16.06
CA ARG A 265 4.53 2.22 -16.95
C ARG A 265 3.65 1.29 -16.13
N LEU A 266 2.34 1.32 -16.38
CA LEU A 266 1.39 0.47 -15.69
C LEU A 266 1.04 -0.73 -16.58
N GLU A 267 1.16 -1.93 -16.03
CA GLU A 267 0.79 -3.16 -16.74
C GLU A 267 -0.47 -3.75 -16.12
N GLY A 268 -1.60 -3.63 -16.84
CA GLY A 268 -2.85 -4.25 -16.43
C GLY A 268 -2.86 -5.72 -16.86
N ASN A 269 -3.34 -6.60 -16.00
CA ASN A 269 -3.36 -8.05 -16.23
C ASN A 269 -4.75 -8.63 -15.95
N ALA A 270 -5.11 -9.69 -16.67
CA ALA A 270 -6.31 -10.48 -16.45
C ALA A 270 -5.96 -11.94 -16.15
N ASP A 271 -6.91 -12.65 -15.54
CA ASP A 271 -6.79 -14.11 -15.41
C ASP A 271 -7.23 -14.81 -16.71
N GLU A 272 -6.96 -16.11 -16.83
CA GLU A 272 -7.14 -16.88 -18.08
C GLU A 272 -8.60 -17.05 -18.54
N ARG A 273 -9.58 -16.57 -17.78
CA ARG A 273 -11.01 -16.75 -18.10
C ARG A 273 -11.50 -15.61 -18.98
N GLY A 274 -12.24 -15.96 -20.03
CA GLY A 274 -12.80 -15.00 -21.00
C GLY A 274 -12.14 -15.13 -22.37
N THR A 275 -12.51 -14.26 -23.30
CA THR A 275 -11.80 -14.17 -24.60
C THR A 275 -10.60 -13.24 -24.46
N VAL A 276 -9.61 -13.42 -25.33
CA VAL A 276 -8.42 -12.57 -25.38
C VAL A 276 -8.80 -11.11 -25.56
N GLU A 277 -9.79 -10.81 -26.42
CA GLU A 277 -10.22 -9.44 -26.70
C GLU A 277 -10.89 -8.80 -25.47
N TYR A 278 -11.70 -9.58 -24.75
CA TYR A 278 -12.34 -9.12 -23.53
C TYR A 278 -11.29 -8.86 -22.44
N ASN A 279 -10.36 -9.79 -22.23
CA ASN A 279 -9.28 -9.64 -21.26
C ASN A 279 -8.31 -8.50 -21.63
N LYS A 280 -8.09 -8.24 -22.92
CA LYS A 280 -7.34 -7.07 -23.39
C LYS A 280 -8.04 -5.77 -23.00
N ALA A 281 -9.33 -5.65 -23.30
CA ALA A 281 -10.10 -4.46 -22.92
C ALA A 281 -10.19 -4.27 -21.39
N LEU A 282 -10.36 -5.36 -20.64
CA LEU A 282 -10.39 -5.31 -19.17
C LEU A 282 -9.04 -4.93 -18.57
N SER A 283 -7.95 -5.51 -19.09
CA SER A 283 -6.60 -5.15 -18.66
C SER A 283 -6.22 -3.73 -19.03
N ASP A 284 -6.73 -3.19 -20.15
CA ASP A 284 -6.54 -1.77 -20.48
C ASP A 284 -7.18 -0.86 -19.43
N ARG A 285 -8.44 -1.12 -19.06
CA ARG A 285 -9.11 -0.38 -17.98
C ARG A 285 -8.36 -0.46 -16.65
N ARG A 286 -7.73 -1.60 -16.36
CA ARG A 286 -6.99 -1.83 -15.10
C ARG A 286 -5.72 -1.01 -15.00
N TRP A 287 -5.05 -0.65 -16.10
CA TRP A 287 -3.93 0.28 -16.03
C TRP A 287 -4.38 1.74 -16.16
N GLU A 288 -5.42 2.02 -16.96
CA GLU A 288 -5.97 3.38 -17.14
C GLU A 288 -6.59 3.96 -15.87
N THR A 289 -7.21 3.13 -15.04
CA THR A 289 -7.88 3.60 -13.82
C THR A 289 -6.87 4.14 -12.80
N PRO A 290 -5.83 3.39 -12.37
CA PRO A 290 -4.80 3.89 -11.47
C PRO A 290 -3.91 4.98 -12.09
N SER A 291 -3.69 4.99 -13.42
CA SER A 291 -2.89 6.05 -14.05
C SER A 291 -3.48 7.46 -13.86
N ARG A 292 -4.82 7.57 -13.74
CA ARG A 292 -5.49 8.85 -13.45
C ARG A 292 -5.10 9.43 -12.11
N VAL A 293 -4.86 8.59 -11.09
CA VAL A 293 -4.39 9.03 -9.77
C VAL A 293 -2.97 9.59 -9.89
N LEU A 294 -2.12 8.88 -10.63
CA LEU A 294 -0.73 9.28 -10.87
C LEU A 294 -0.62 10.61 -11.62
N ILE A 295 -1.41 10.78 -12.68
CA ILE A 295 -1.44 12.01 -13.47
C ILE A 295 -2.01 13.18 -12.64
N ALA A 296 -3.03 12.92 -11.82
CA ALA A 296 -3.66 13.96 -11.03
C ALA A 296 -2.76 14.49 -9.90
N LEU A 297 -1.81 13.68 -9.40
CA LEU A 297 -1.10 13.98 -8.16
C LEU A 297 0.43 14.05 -8.29
N TYR A 298 1.06 13.34 -9.22
CA TYR A 298 2.52 13.12 -9.18
C TYR A 298 3.26 13.28 -10.51
N PHE A 299 2.62 13.01 -11.65
CA PHE A 299 3.31 12.96 -12.94
C PHE A 299 2.58 13.71 -14.04
N ASP A 300 3.35 14.26 -14.97
CA ASP A 300 2.85 14.70 -16.27
C ASP A 300 2.42 13.50 -17.13
N GLU A 301 1.54 13.73 -18.11
CA GLU A 301 1.03 12.68 -19.00
C GLU A 301 2.16 11.93 -19.74
N ASP A 302 3.26 12.61 -20.07
CA ASP A 302 4.41 12.00 -20.77
C ASP A 302 5.20 11.02 -19.89
N ARG A 303 5.05 11.08 -18.56
CA ARG A 303 5.72 10.19 -17.61
C ARG A 303 4.88 9.01 -17.15
N THR A 304 3.62 8.94 -17.59
CA THR A 304 2.69 7.87 -17.21
C THR A 304 2.07 7.23 -18.45
N ALA A 305 2.44 5.98 -18.71
CA ALA A 305 1.86 5.18 -19.80
C ALA A 305 1.44 3.80 -19.28
N GLY A 306 0.77 3.01 -20.11
CA GLY A 306 0.46 1.63 -19.72
C GLY A 306 0.15 0.70 -20.87
N VAL A 307 -0.04 -0.56 -20.53
CA VAL A 307 -0.36 -1.64 -21.46
C VAL A 307 -1.24 -2.68 -20.79
N GLY A 308 -2.36 -3.03 -21.44
CA GLY A 308 -3.12 -4.22 -21.09
C GLY A 308 -2.42 -5.47 -21.61
N ARG A 309 -1.99 -6.34 -20.70
CA ARG A 309 -1.32 -7.62 -20.98
C ARG A 309 -2.29 -8.78 -21.19
N SER A 310 -3.61 -8.55 -21.09
CA SER A 310 -4.61 -9.63 -21.14
C SER A 310 -4.23 -10.76 -20.16
N GLU A 311 -4.47 -12.02 -20.51
CA GLU A 311 -3.95 -13.21 -19.84
C GLU A 311 -2.53 -13.64 -20.30
N GLN A 312 -1.79 -12.80 -21.03
CA GLN A 312 -0.57 -13.22 -21.73
C GLN A 312 0.69 -13.26 -20.84
N CYS A 313 0.66 -12.61 -19.68
CA CYS A 313 1.75 -12.61 -18.70
C CYS A 313 1.31 -13.18 -17.34
N PRO A 314 0.85 -14.46 -17.29
CA PRO A 314 0.36 -15.05 -16.06
C PRO A 314 1.53 -15.32 -15.09
N LEU A 315 1.28 -15.11 -13.81
CA LEU A 315 2.22 -15.47 -12.75
C LEU A 315 2.44 -16.98 -12.71
N PRO A 316 3.62 -17.45 -12.29
CA PRO A 316 3.85 -18.87 -12.06
C PRO A 316 2.81 -19.47 -11.12
N ARG A 317 2.26 -20.63 -11.49
CA ARG A 317 1.33 -21.37 -10.66
C ARG A 317 2.11 -22.39 -9.82
N SER A 318 2.24 -22.13 -8.52
CA SER A 318 2.83 -23.09 -7.59
C SER A 318 1.91 -24.31 -7.39
N GLY A 319 2.45 -25.43 -6.91
CA GLY A 319 1.65 -26.65 -6.68
C GLY A 319 0.59 -26.50 -5.59
N ASP A 320 0.83 -25.60 -4.63
CA ASP A 320 0.02 -25.45 -3.41
C ASP A 320 -1.08 -24.37 -3.53
N ILE A 321 -1.10 -23.58 -4.61
CA ILE A 321 -2.09 -22.51 -4.80
C ILE A 321 -3.36 -23.06 -5.47
N THR A 322 -4.52 -22.71 -4.93
CA THR A 322 -5.78 -23.06 -5.58
C THR A 322 -5.93 -22.31 -6.90
N THR A 323 -6.71 -22.87 -7.84
CA THR A 323 -7.00 -22.19 -9.11
C THR A 323 -7.59 -20.79 -8.89
N ARG A 324 -8.47 -20.65 -7.89
CA ARG A 324 -9.14 -19.39 -7.57
C ARG A 324 -8.16 -18.33 -7.06
N ASP A 325 -7.25 -18.72 -6.18
CA ASP A 325 -6.25 -17.81 -5.63
C ASP A 325 -5.25 -17.38 -6.71
N TRP A 326 -4.88 -18.31 -7.61
CA TRP A 326 -4.03 -18.00 -8.75
C TRP A 326 -4.71 -17.07 -9.77
N TRP A 327 -6.00 -17.22 -10.03
CA TRP A 327 -6.74 -16.22 -10.79
C TRP A 327 -6.73 -14.87 -10.09
N SER A 328 -6.87 -14.86 -8.75
CA SER A 328 -6.83 -13.62 -7.97
C SER A 328 -5.52 -12.87 -8.08
N SER A 329 -4.39 -13.56 -8.02
CA SER A 329 -3.08 -12.94 -8.18
C SER A 329 -2.81 -12.43 -9.61
N ASN A 330 -3.51 -12.97 -10.62
CA ASN A 330 -3.37 -12.53 -12.01
C ASN A 330 -4.29 -11.36 -12.40
N ARG A 331 -5.32 -11.07 -11.60
CA ARG A 331 -6.12 -9.85 -11.77
C ARG A 331 -5.45 -8.70 -11.06
N ARG A 332 -4.49 -8.05 -11.71
CA ARG A 332 -3.67 -7.00 -11.09
C ARG A 332 -3.21 -5.91 -12.04
N THR A 333 -2.72 -4.82 -11.47
CA THR A 333 -1.94 -3.79 -12.16
C THR A 333 -0.58 -3.66 -11.50
N ASP A 334 0.47 -3.87 -12.28
CA ASP A 334 1.87 -3.71 -11.85
C ASP A 334 2.34 -2.28 -12.20
N TYR A 335 3.05 -1.63 -11.28
CA TYR A 335 3.65 -0.31 -11.48
C TYR A 335 5.13 -0.49 -11.78
N ILE A 336 5.54 -0.20 -13.02
CA ILE A 336 6.87 -0.56 -13.53
C ILE A 336 7.65 0.70 -13.86
N PHE A 337 8.84 0.83 -13.30
CA PHE A 337 9.75 1.92 -13.61
C PHE A 337 10.54 1.59 -14.89
N LYS A 338 10.66 2.57 -15.79
CA LYS A 338 11.39 2.46 -17.06
C LYS A 338 12.23 3.71 -17.28
N LEU A 339 13.27 3.61 -18.11
CA LEU A 339 13.97 4.79 -18.63
C LEU A 339 13.15 5.39 -19.78
N LYS A 340 13.20 6.72 -19.91
CA LYS A 340 12.71 7.46 -21.09
C LYS A 340 13.40 7.01 -22.39
#